data_AF-A0A2T2SXD5-F1
#
_entry.id   AF-A0A2T2SXD5-F1
#
_cell.length_a   1.000
_cell.length_b   1.000
_cell.length_c   1.000
_cell.angle_alpha   90.00
_cell.angle_beta   90.00
_cell.angle_gamma   90.00
#
_symmetry.space_group_name_H-M   'P 1'
#
loop_
_entity.id
_entity.type
_entity.pdbx_description
1 polymer ?
#
loop_
_entity_poly.entity_id
_entity_poly.type
_entity_poly.pdbx_seq_one_letter_code
_entity_poly.pdbx_strand_id
1 'polypeptide(L)'
;GPVVDGEALRDARVHGPVAAAVLDVWEHEPTPDPTLVDAVDLATPHIAGYAYDGKVRGTAMLYEALCEHLGGTAAWEGPAAIEPVSKDKLHCSPPDPRLPDAEWLYQLARQGYDPQTDDAALRAVMDQAAEDRAEAFSGLRSDYRRRRELQQHHVPRTAVPSAHRRAVEAGLTMQLR
;
A
#
# COMPACT_ATOMS: atom_id res chain seq x y z
N GLY A 1 -3.51 13.98 -7.53
CA GLY A 1 -3.55 15.22 -6.75
C GLY A 1 -3.00 16.31 -7.63
N PRO A 2 -3.15 17.58 -7.26
CA PRO A 2 -2.84 18.73 -8.13
C PRO A 2 -1.34 18.97 -8.37
N VAL A 3 -0.47 18.03 -7.95
CA VAL A 3 0.98 18.08 -8.22
C VAL A 3 1.29 17.64 -9.66
N VAL A 4 0.46 16.76 -10.23
CA VAL A 4 0.58 16.26 -11.60
C VAL A 4 -0.68 16.66 -12.35
N ASP A 5 -0.51 17.33 -13.49
CA ASP A 5 -1.58 17.64 -14.43
C ASP A 5 -2.08 16.34 -15.07
N GLY A 6 -3.34 15.99 -14.77
CA GLY A 6 -3.96 14.75 -15.18
C GLY A 6 -4.22 14.67 -16.67
N GLU A 7 -4.60 15.77 -17.31
CA GLU A 7 -4.83 15.83 -18.75
C GLU A 7 -3.51 15.64 -19.52
N ALA A 8 -2.47 16.37 -19.11
CA ALA A 8 -1.15 16.24 -19.71
C ALA A 8 -0.56 14.84 -19.52
N LEU A 9 -0.77 14.22 -18.35
CA LEU A 9 -0.33 12.84 -18.11
C LEU A 9 -1.09 11.86 -19.01
N ARG A 10 -2.42 11.96 -19.10
CA ARG A 10 -3.23 11.10 -19.97
C ARG A 10 -2.77 11.21 -21.42
N ASP A 11 -2.57 12.43 -21.92
CA ASP A 11 -2.14 12.66 -23.30
C ASP A 11 -0.73 12.09 -23.55
N ALA A 12 0.17 12.24 -22.58
CA ALA A 12 1.52 11.68 -22.65
C ALA A 12 1.55 10.13 -22.54
N ARG A 13 0.53 9.52 -21.91
CA ARG A 13 0.35 8.06 -21.88
C ARG A 13 -0.14 7.50 -23.22
N VAL A 14 -1.03 8.23 -23.89
CA VAL A 14 -1.64 7.77 -25.15
C VAL A 14 -0.74 8.06 -26.36
N HIS A 15 -0.13 9.25 -26.41
CA HIS A 15 0.59 9.74 -27.59
C HIS A 15 2.06 10.05 -27.33
N GLY A 16 2.50 10.00 -26.07
CA GLY A 16 3.79 10.50 -25.64
C GLY A 16 4.77 9.42 -25.17
N PRO A 17 5.85 9.84 -24.51
CA PRO A 17 6.94 8.95 -24.11
C PRO A 17 6.71 8.27 -22.76
N VAL A 18 5.63 8.58 -22.04
CA VAL A 18 5.40 8.03 -20.70
C VAL A 18 5.01 6.57 -20.85
N ALA A 19 5.93 5.65 -20.52
CA ALA A 19 5.75 4.21 -20.71
C ALA A 19 4.83 3.56 -19.65
N ALA A 20 4.82 4.09 -18.43
CA ALA A 20 3.95 3.64 -17.36
C ALA A 20 3.62 4.78 -16.39
N ALA A 21 2.45 4.73 -15.78
CA ALA A 21 1.99 5.65 -14.75
C ALA A 21 1.25 4.91 -13.64
N VAL A 22 1.49 5.33 -12.39
CA VAL A 22 0.85 4.80 -11.19
C VAL A 22 0.36 5.99 -10.38
N LEU A 23 -0.93 6.00 -10.06
CA LEU A 23 -1.56 7.09 -9.31
C LEU A 23 -2.34 6.54 -8.11
N ASP A 24 -2.02 7.06 -6.92
CA ASP A 24 -2.87 6.89 -5.74
C ASP A 24 -3.71 8.14 -5.47
N VAL A 25 -3.30 9.30 -5.97
CA VAL A 25 -3.97 10.58 -5.71
C VAL A 25 -4.48 11.21 -6.99
N TRP A 26 -5.62 11.89 -6.94
CA TRP A 26 -6.31 12.47 -8.13
C TRP A 26 -6.57 13.97 -7.95
N GLU A 27 -6.66 14.74 -9.04
CA GLU A 27 -6.85 16.21 -8.96
C GLU A 27 -8.24 16.59 -8.43
N HIS A 28 -9.26 15.82 -8.81
CA HIS A 28 -10.66 16.10 -8.50
C HIS A 28 -11.28 15.03 -7.60
N GLU A 29 -10.57 14.61 -6.54
CA GLU A 29 -11.16 13.70 -5.54
C GLU A 29 -12.42 14.32 -4.89
N PRO A 30 -13.47 13.52 -4.62
CA PRO A 30 -13.56 12.05 -4.72
C PRO A 30 -14.04 11.53 -6.10
N THR A 31 -14.01 12.36 -7.15
CA THR A 31 -14.46 12.03 -8.50
C THR A 31 -13.30 12.09 -9.50
N PRO A 32 -12.36 11.12 -9.45
CA PRO A 32 -11.28 11.07 -10.44
C PRO A 32 -11.85 10.96 -11.87
N ASP A 33 -11.13 11.54 -12.85
CA ASP A 33 -11.49 11.40 -14.26
C ASP A 33 -11.34 9.93 -14.69
N PRO A 34 -12.43 9.26 -15.11
CA PRO A 34 -12.38 7.87 -15.55
C PRO A 34 -11.40 7.65 -16.70
N THR A 35 -11.25 8.61 -17.61
CA THR A 35 -10.35 8.49 -18.76
C THR A 35 -8.88 8.49 -18.35
N LEU A 36 -8.54 9.18 -17.26
CA LEU A 36 -7.21 9.12 -16.67
C LEU A 36 -7.02 7.81 -15.89
N VAL A 37 -8.04 7.35 -15.15
CA VAL A 37 -8.01 6.05 -14.45
C VAL A 37 -7.72 4.92 -15.45
N ASP A 38 -8.33 4.95 -16.63
CA ASP A 38 -8.11 3.96 -17.70
C ASP A 38 -6.72 4.06 -18.36
N ALA A 39 -6.12 5.25 -18.39
CA ALA A 39 -4.82 5.49 -19.03
C ALA A 39 -3.60 5.09 -18.17
N VAL A 40 -3.79 4.88 -16.86
CA VAL A 40 -2.70 4.52 -15.94
C VAL A 40 -2.66 3.02 -15.65
N ASP A 41 -1.46 2.52 -15.36
CA ASP A 41 -1.18 1.09 -15.16
C ASP A 41 -1.61 0.60 -13.77
N LEU A 42 -1.70 1.50 -12.79
CA LEU A 42 -2.21 1.22 -11.46
C LEU A 42 -2.86 2.49 -10.88
N ALA A 43 -4.11 2.36 -10.45
CA ALA A 43 -4.96 3.44 -9.98
C ALA A 43 -5.55 3.08 -8.61
N THR A 44 -5.24 3.80 -7.54
CA THR A 44 -5.81 3.51 -6.19
C THR A 44 -6.53 4.70 -5.58
N PRO A 45 -7.52 4.50 -4.69
CA PRO A 45 -8.40 5.56 -4.19
C PRO A 45 -7.80 6.34 -3.01
N HIS A 46 -6.57 6.83 -3.13
CA HIS A 46 -5.87 7.60 -2.09
C HIS A 46 -5.73 6.82 -0.77
N ILE A 47 -5.12 5.62 -0.88
CA ILE A 47 -4.95 4.65 0.20
C ILE A 47 -3.51 4.16 0.36
N ALA A 48 -2.52 4.75 -0.32
CA ALA A 48 -1.12 4.33 -0.19
C ALA A 48 -0.64 4.37 1.27
N GLY A 49 -1.11 5.34 2.05
CA GLY A 49 -0.80 5.49 3.49
C GLY A 49 -1.70 4.70 4.45
N TYR A 50 -2.69 3.93 3.99
CA TYR A 50 -3.76 3.38 4.84
C TYR A 50 -3.40 2.11 5.63
N ALA A 51 -2.11 1.80 5.76
CA ALA A 51 -1.69 0.66 6.57
C ALA A 51 -2.14 0.85 8.04
N TYR A 52 -2.65 -0.23 8.64
CA TYR A 52 -3.12 -0.22 10.02
C TYR A 52 -2.00 0.17 10.99
N ASP A 53 -0.79 -0.33 10.74
CA ASP A 53 0.41 -0.02 11.53
C ASP A 53 0.72 1.48 11.53
N GLY A 54 0.59 2.14 10.38
CA GLY A 54 0.77 3.58 10.25
C GLY A 54 -0.24 4.38 11.09
N LYS A 55 -1.51 3.97 11.08
CA LYS A 55 -2.56 4.60 11.92
C LYS A 55 -2.23 4.49 13.41
N VAL A 56 -1.79 3.30 13.85
CA VAL A 56 -1.43 3.07 15.26
C VAL A 56 -0.17 3.82 15.65
N ARG A 57 0.82 3.90 14.76
CA ARG A 57 2.04 4.68 14.97
C ARG A 57 1.74 6.16 15.14
N GLY A 58 0.79 6.71 14.37
CA GLY A 58 0.31 8.08 14.55
C GLY A 58 -0.26 8.33 15.95
N THR A 59 -1.08 7.41 16.46
CA THR A 59 -1.57 7.48 17.85
C THR A 59 -0.43 7.39 18.87
N ALA A 60 0.55 6.52 18.65
CA ALA A 60 1.69 6.36 19.55
C ALA A 60 2.51 7.65 19.64
N MET A 61 2.80 8.29 18.50
CA MET A 61 3.51 9.58 18.46
C MET A 61 2.77 10.67 19.23
N LEU A 62 1.44 10.76 19.09
CA LEU A 62 0.63 11.73 19.83
C LEU A 62 0.62 11.43 21.33
N TYR A 63 0.53 10.16 21.70
CA TYR A 63 0.58 9.72 23.10
C TYR A 63 1.93 10.06 23.75
N GLU A 64 3.03 9.76 23.08
CA GLU A 64 4.39 10.10 23.53
C GLU A 64 4.55 11.60 23.72
N ALA A 65 4.15 12.41 22.73
CA ALA A 65 4.21 13.87 22.81
C ALA A 65 3.34 14.44 23.96
N LEU A 66 2.17 13.85 24.20
CA LEU A 66 1.31 14.24 25.31
C LEU A 66 1.93 13.88 26.67
N CYS A 67 2.52 12.69 26.80
CA CYS A 67 3.25 12.30 28.00
C CYS A 67 4.40 13.26 28.29
N GLU A 68 5.21 13.59 27.27
CA GLU A 68 6.28 14.58 27.41
C GLU A 68 5.75 15.94 27.86
N HIS A 69 4.69 16.44 27.23
CA HIS A 69 4.08 17.73 27.57
C HIS A 69 3.57 17.78 29.02
N LEU A 70 3.05 16.67 29.54
CA LEU A 70 2.52 16.58 30.90
C LEU A 70 3.56 16.13 31.94
N GLY A 71 4.81 15.86 31.53
CA GLY A 71 5.87 15.34 32.41
C GLY A 71 5.66 13.89 32.87
N GLY A 72 4.89 13.10 32.11
CA GLY A 72 4.65 11.68 32.35
C GLY A 72 5.57 10.76 31.53
N THR A 73 5.60 9.49 31.89
CA THR A 73 6.33 8.44 31.14
C THR A 73 5.39 7.69 30.22
N ALA A 74 5.71 7.63 28.93
CA ALA A 74 5.01 6.78 27.97
C ALA A 74 5.29 5.30 28.27
N ALA A 75 4.24 4.47 28.41
CA ALA A 75 4.36 3.05 28.75
C ALA A 75 3.71 2.10 27.72
N TRP A 76 3.06 2.65 26.69
CA TRP A 76 2.44 1.87 25.64
C TRP A 76 3.44 1.55 24.52
N GLU A 77 3.48 0.29 24.10
CA GLU A 77 4.43 -0.22 23.08
C GLU A 77 3.98 0.04 21.61
N GLY A 78 2.93 0.84 21.41
CA GLY A 78 2.49 1.28 20.08
C GLY A 78 2.13 0.10 19.15
N PRO A 79 2.68 0.03 17.93
CA PRO A 79 2.43 -1.07 16.98
C PRO A 79 2.77 -2.48 17.50
N ALA A 80 3.70 -2.64 18.45
CA ALA A 80 4.02 -3.96 18.99
C ALA A 80 2.86 -4.52 19.87
N ALA A 81 2.11 -3.63 20.53
CA ALA A 81 1.00 -4.02 21.40
C ALA A 81 -0.24 -4.54 20.64
N ILE A 82 -0.26 -4.44 19.30
CA ILE A 82 -1.40 -4.79 18.44
C ILE A 82 -1.05 -5.86 17.39
N GLU A 83 0.06 -6.57 17.58
CA GLU A 83 0.40 -7.73 16.76
C GLU A 83 -0.78 -8.72 16.71
N PRO A 84 -1.07 -9.31 15.54
CA PRO A 84 -2.20 -10.22 15.44
C PRO A 84 -1.92 -11.48 16.26
N VAL A 85 -2.89 -11.89 17.06
CA VAL A 85 -2.80 -13.10 17.92
C VAL A 85 -2.53 -14.37 17.10
N SER A 86 -2.92 -14.38 15.81
CA SER A 86 -2.63 -15.48 14.88
C SER A 86 -1.35 -15.19 14.09
N LYS A 87 -0.33 -16.02 14.34
CA LYS A 87 0.96 -15.98 13.64
C LYS A 87 0.82 -16.25 12.14
N ASP A 88 -0.12 -17.10 11.74
CA ASP A 88 -0.30 -17.59 10.36
C ASP A 88 -0.64 -16.50 9.34
N LYS A 89 -1.14 -15.33 9.76
CA LYS A 89 -1.57 -14.28 8.82
C LYS A 89 -0.43 -13.41 8.27
N LEU A 90 0.76 -13.47 8.85
CA LEU A 90 1.90 -12.64 8.45
C LEU A 90 3.09 -13.46 7.96
N HIS A 91 2.90 -14.76 7.74
CA HIS A 91 3.92 -15.63 7.16
C HIS A 91 3.82 -15.63 5.64
N CYS A 92 4.90 -15.20 4.98
CA CYS A 92 5.06 -15.31 3.54
C CYS A 92 5.78 -16.62 3.19
N SER A 93 5.38 -17.20 2.06
CA SER A 93 6.06 -18.32 1.45
C SER A 93 7.12 -17.83 0.45
N PRO A 94 8.31 -18.43 0.40
CA PRO A 94 9.30 -18.12 -0.62
C PRO A 94 8.75 -18.45 -2.02
N PRO A 95 8.85 -17.52 -3.00
CA PRO A 95 8.52 -17.82 -4.39
C PRO A 95 9.47 -18.86 -5.02
N ASP A 96 9.11 -19.34 -6.21
CA ASP A 96 9.91 -20.34 -6.95
C ASP A 96 11.34 -19.82 -7.20
N PRO A 97 12.39 -20.49 -6.70
CA PRO A 97 13.77 -20.02 -6.81
C PRO A 97 14.31 -19.99 -8.24
N ARG A 98 13.57 -20.52 -9.22
CA ARG A 98 13.93 -20.47 -10.65
C ARG A 98 13.49 -19.17 -11.34
N LEU A 99 12.70 -18.34 -10.66
CA LEU A 99 12.25 -17.06 -11.19
C LEU A 99 13.41 -16.07 -11.32
N PRO A 100 13.37 -15.16 -12.30
CA PRO A 100 14.26 -14.01 -12.33
C PRO A 100 14.16 -13.19 -11.04
N ASP A 101 15.26 -12.57 -10.62
CA ASP A 101 15.36 -11.87 -9.33
C ASP A 101 14.22 -10.86 -9.07
N ALA A 102 13.90 -10.03 -10.07
CA ALA A 102 12.84 -9.03 -9.95
C ALA A 102 11.45 -9.67 -9.76
N GLU A 103 11.17 -10.76 -10.48
CA GLU A 103 9.90 -11.49 -10.40
C GLU A 103 9.78 -12.24 -9.06
N TRP A 104 10.88 -12.81 -8.57
CA TRP A 104 10.92 -13.43 -7.25
C TRP A 104 10.58 -12.42 -6.15
N LEU A 105 11.21 -11.24 -6.18
CA LEU A 105 10.93 -10.18 -5.20
C LEU A 105 9.50 -9.63 -5.32
N TYR A 106 9.01 -9.48 -6.55
CA TYR A 106 7.63 -9.04 -6.82
C TYR A 106 6.60 -10.01 -6.23
N GLN A 107 6.75 -11.32 -6.48
CA GLN A 107 5.85 -12.34 -5.91
C GLN A 107 5.92 -12.43 -4.39
N LEU A 108 7.09 -12.20 -3.79
CA LEU A 108 7.19 -12.12 -2.34
C LEU A 108 6.46 -10.88 -1.79
N ALA A 109 6.72 -9.71 -2.36
CA ALA A 109 6.11 -8.46 -1.90
C ALA A 109 4.57 -8.50 -1.95
N ARG A 110 4.00 -9.09 -3.02
CA ARG A 110 2.54 -9.21 -3.21
C ARG A 110 1.85 -10.10 -2.19
N GLN A 111 2.57 -11.02 -1.53
CA GLN A 111 2.00 -11.77 -0.41
C GLN A 111 1.77 -10.90 0.83
N GLY A 112 2.54 -9.82 0.99
CA GLY A 112 2.33 -8.84 2.06
C GLY A 112 1.29 -7.79 1.69
N TYR A 113 1.39 -7.24 0.48
CA TYR A 113 0.41 -6.31 -0.05
C TYR A 113 0.36 -6.36 -1.58
N ASP A 114 -0.84 -6.63 -2.10
CA ASP A 114 -1.15 -6.63 -3.52
C ASP A 114 -2.01 -5.41 -3.90
N PRO A 115 -1.43 -4.32 -4.45
CA PRO A 115 -2.19 -3.11 -4.78
C PRO A 115 -3.16 -3.31 -5.96
N GLN A 116 -2.99 -4.36 -6.77
CA GLN A 116 -3.90 -4.73 -7.86
C GLN A 116 -5.33 -4.99 -7.36
N THR A 117 -5.50 -5.43 -6.10
CA THR A 117 -6.84 -5.58 -5.50
C THR A 117 -7.52 -4.22 -5.33
N ASP A 118 -6.76 -3.20 -4.91
CA ASP A 118 -7.30 -1.87 -4.66
C ASP A 118 -7.54 -1.12 -5.98
N ASP A 119 -6.72 -1.41 -7.01
CA ASP A 119 -6.93 -0.93 -8.38
C ASP A 119 -8.21 -1.47 -9.01
N ALA A 120 -8.43 -2.78 -8.95
CA ALA A 120 -9.66 -3.39 -9.44
C ALA A 120 -10.90 -2.79 -8.75
N ALA A 121 -10.81 -2.49 -7.46
CA ALA A 121 -11.90 -1.86 -6.72
C ALA A 121 -12.19 -0.43 -7.20
N LEU A 122 -11.17 0.40 -7.45
CA LEU A 122 -11.37 1.75 -8.00
C LEU A 122 -11.93 1.70 -9.42
N ARG A 123 -11.46 0.79 -10.27
CA ARG A 123 -11.99 0.63 -11.63
C ARG A 123 -13.46 0.23 -11.64
N ALA A 124 -13.87 -0.67 -10.72
CA ALA A 124 -15.28 -1.01 -10.55
C ALA A 124 -16.15 0.18 -10.10
N VAL A 125 -15.58 1.20 -9.45
CA VAL A 125 -16.30 2.46 -9.17
C VAL A 125 -16.49 3.28 -10.45
N MET A 126 -15.51 3.28 -11.36
CA MET A 126 -15.62 4.04 -12.62
C MET A 126 -16.75 3.53 -13.52
N ASP A 127 -17.11 2.25 -13.41
CA ASP A 127 -18.24 1.64 -14.13
C ASP A 127 -19.63 2.07 -13.61
N GLN A 128 -19.69 2.74 -12.44
CA GLN A 128 -20.94 3.21 -11.85
C GLN A 128 -21.41 4.53 -12.47
N ALA A 129 -22.66 4.91 -12.19
CA ALA A 129 -23.22 6.19 -12.59
C ALA A 129 -22.44 7.36 -11.96
N ALA A 130 -22.30 8.48 -12.69
CA ALA A 130 -21.41 9.57 -12.30
C ALA A 130 -21.76 10.17 -10.93
N GLU A 131 -23.06 10.23 -10.62
CA GLU A 131 -23.62 10.69 -9.36
C GLU A 131 -23.22 9.83 -8.15
N ASP A 132 -23.00 8.53 -8.35
CA ASP A 132 -22.70 7.56 -7.27
C ASP A 132 -21.19 7.45 -6.98
N ARG A 133 -20.34 7.81 -7.95
CA ARG A 133 -18.88 7.61 -7.88
C ARG A 133 -18.23 8.28 -6.68
N ALA A 134 -18.67 9.48 -6.32
CA ALA A 134 -18.11 10.25 -5.21
C ALA A 134 -18.29 9.52 -3.86
N GLU A 135 -19.49 8.98 -3.64
CA GLU A 135 -19.82 8.20 -2.44
C GLU A 135 -19.05 6.88 -2.46
N ALA A 136 -19.07 6.16 -3.58
CA ALA A 136 -18.38 4.88 -3.72
C ALA A 136 -16.85 5.00 -3.53
N PHE A 137 -16.20 6.02 -4.09
CA PHE A 137 -14.79 6.31 -3.87
C PHE A 137 -14.49 6.56 -2.39
N SER A 138 -15.35 7.33 -1.72
CA SER A 138 -15.22 7.59 -0.29
C SER A 138 -15.41 6.31 0.54
N GLY A 139 -16.34 5.45 0.14
CA GLY A 139 -16.58 4.13 0.73
C GLY A 139 -15.36 3.21 0.68
N LEU A 140 -14.64 3.18 -0.46
CA LEU A 140 -13.38 2.42 -0.58
C LEU A 140 -12.33 2.83 0.47
N ARG A 141 -12.38 4.08 0.96
CA ARG A 141 -11.45 4.63 1.95
C ARG A 141 -11.95 4.41 3.37
N SER A 142 -13.22 4.69 3.64
CA SER A 142 -13.78 4.53 4.99
C SER A 142 -13.83 3.06 5.42
N ASP A 143 -14.18 2.17 4.51
CA ASP A 143 -14.30 0.73 4.75
C ASP A 143 -13.03 -0.05 4.34
N TYR A 144 -11.90 0.64 4.24
CA TYR A 144 -10.65 0.04 3.79
C TYR A 144 -10.23 -1.12 4.70
N ARG A 145 -9.94 -2.26 4.08
CA ARG A 145 -9.52 -3.48 4.78
C ARG A 145 -8.29 -3.22 5.65
N ARG A 146 -8.15 -4.03 6.72
CA ARG A 146 -6.95 -4.02 7.56
C ARG A 146 -5.74 -4.57 6.78
N ARG A 147 -4.97 -3.68 6.17
CA ARG A 147 -3.67 -3.96 5.55
C ARG A 147 -2.53 -3.75 6.55
N ARG A 148 -1.56 -4.66 6.57
CA ARG A 148 -0.34 -4.52 7.37
C ARG A 148 0.83 -4.03 6.51
N GLU A 149 1.82 -3.41 7.13
CA GLU A 149 3.06 -3.05 6.45
C GLU A 149 3.97 -4.26 6.22
N LEU A 150 4.78 -4.24 5.17
CA LEU A 150 5.67 -5.35 4.81
C LEU A 150 6.63 -5.75 5.96
N GLN A 151 7.06 -4.79 6.80
CA GLN A 151 7.90 -5.05 7.98
C GLN A 151 7.25 -5.91 9.07
N GLN A 152 5.94 -6.10 9.00
CA GLN A 152 5.19 -7.00 9.88
C GLN A 152 5.21 -8.44 9.36
N HIS A 153 5.59 -8.67 8.11
CA HIS A 153 5.61 -9.99 7.50
C HIS A 153 6.93 -10.71 7.73
N HIS A 154 6.86 -12.04 7.86
CA HIS A 154 8.00 -12.91 8.09
C HIS A 154 8.14 -13.91 6.93
N VAL A 155 9.37 -14.20 6.52
CA VAL A 155 9.68 -15.26 5.56
C VAL A 155 10.83 -16.13 6.11
N PRO A 156 10.76 -17.48 5.98
CA PRO A 156 11.81 -18.36 6.47
C PRO A 156 13.17 -18.06 5.83
N ARG A 157 14.16 -17.68 6.64
CA ARG A 157 15.51 -17.31 6.18
C ARG A 157 16.17 -18.41 5.36
N THR A 158 15.95 -19.66 5.77
CA THR A 158 16.48 -20.86 5.10
C THR A 158 15.94 -21.03 3.69
N ALA A 159 14.79 -20.44 3.38
CA ALA A 159 14.13 -20.56 2.10
C ALA A 159 14.28 -19.32 1.20
N VAL A 160 14.93 -18.26 1.69
CA VAL A 160 15.31 -17.08 0.90
C VAL A 160 16.73 -17.26 0.34
N PRO A 161 16.90 -17.25 -1.00
CA PRO A 161 18.22 -17.29 -1.63
C PRO A 161 19.15 -16.21 -1.05
N SER A 162 20.42 -16.55 -0.82
CA SER A 162 21.39 -15.62 -0.20
C SER A 162 21.49 -14.29 -0.95
N ALA A 163 21.38 -14.32 -2.28
CA ALA A 163 21.38 -13.15 -3.14
C ALA A 163 20.20 -12.19 -2.88
N HIS A 164 19.04 -12.70 -2.44
CA HIS A 164 17.84 -11.90 -2.20
C HIS A 164 17.73 -11.37 -0.78
N ARG A 165 18.45 -11.93 0.20
CA ARG A 165 18.30 -11.59 1.64
C ARG A 165 18.37 -10.09 1.92
N ARG A 166 19.33 -9.38 1.32
CA ARG A 166 19.46 -7.93 1.49
C ARG A 166 18.26 -7.18 0.90
N ALA A 167 17.78 -7.58 -0.27
CA ALA A 167 16.61 -6.97 -0.89
C ALA A 167 15.34 -7.22 -0.06
N VAL A 168 15.23 -8.38 0.59
CA VAL A 168 14.11 -8.70 1.49
C VAL A 168 14.18 -7.88 2.79
N GLU A 169 15.30 -7.90 3.51
CA GLU A 169 15.43 -7.26 4.84
C GLU A 169 15.54 -5.73 4.76
N ALA A 170 16.27 -5.19 3.79
CA ALA A 170 16.53 -3.75 3.70
C ALA A 170 15.67 -3.06 2.63
N GLY A 171 15.27 -3.78 1.58
CA GLY A 171 14.42 -3.23 0.51
C GLY A 171 12.93 -3.35 0.86
N LEU A 172 12.44 -4.59 0.96
CA LEU A 172 11.04 -4.87 1.33
C LEU A 172 10.77 -4.68 2.82
N THR A 173 11.80 -4.59 3.66
CA THR A 173 11.74 -4.48 5.12
C THR A 173 11.13 -5.69 5.84
N MET A 174 10.89 -6.79 5.13
CA MET A 174 10.34 -8.03 5.70
C MET A 174 11.34 -8.71 6.63
N GLN A 175 10.84 -9.43 7.64
CA GLN A 175 11.67 -10.10 8.63
C GLN A 175 12.07 -11.50 8.16
N LEU A 176 13.38 -11.79 8.10
CA LEU A 176 13.86 -13.15 7.92
C LEU A 176 13.90 -13.86 9.29
N ARG A 177 13.13 -14.95 9.43
CA ARG A 177 13.10 -15.77 10.65
C ARG A 177 13.63 -17.18 10.41
#